data_AF-A0A6G6XBX6-F1
#
_entry.id   AF-A0A6G6XBX6-F1
#
_cell.length_a   1.000
_cell.length_b   1.000
_cell.length_c   1.000
_cell.angle_alpha   90.00
_cell.angle_beta   90.00
_cell.angle_gamma   90.00
#
_symmetry.space_group_name_H-M   'P 1'
#
loop_
_entity.id
_entity.type
_entity.pdbx_description
1 polymer ?
#
loop_
_entity_poly.entity_id
_entity_poly.type
_entity_poly.pdbx_seq_one_letter_code
_entity_poly.pdbx_strand_id
1 'polypeptide(L)'
;MKPQVIIIGRPNVGKSTLFNRLVGKKLALVDDQPGVTRDRRMGDAEIAGMQFTVVDTAGWEDEDPETLPGRMRKQTEVSLEGADAALFVIDARAGLTPLDEEIARWLREQQVPVVLVANKAEGRAGEAGVLESYSLGLGDPIALSAEHGEGVADLFGALWPLIGAKADAAEAAAEFAASEEGDAVSGPLKLAIVGRPNAGKSTLINRLLGEDRLLTGPEAGITRDSIAVDWQWTDPKTGETRDIRLIDTAGMRKKRNVVEKLEKLSVADARRAVDFAEVVVLLLDATQGLEHQDLKIASMVLEEGRALMVAINKWDIAGTVGTDDPSKLFNGIRHALDEGLAQVRGLPLFAVSAKTGKGLDDMLRAAFEIRESWSRRVPTAALNRWFDDALEANPPPAPKGKRIKLRYITQVGTRPPRFVVFGSRLDMLPTSYERYLINGIRKSLGFDAVPVRVTLKSPKNPFKND
;
A
#
# COMPACT_ATOMS: atom_id res chain seq x y z
N MET A 1 6.59 20.99 5.08
CA MET A 1 5.36 21.27 5.85
C MET A 1 4.17 20.79 5.06
N LYS A 2 3.18 20.15 5.72
CA LYS A 2 1.95 19.69 5.07
C LYS A 2 1.16 20.87 4.49
N PRO A 3 0.39 20.70 3.41
CA PRO A 3 -0.51 21.74 2.92
C PRO A 3 -1.59 22.06 3.95
N GLN A 4 -2.06 23.30 3.99
CA GLN A 4 -3.11 23.77 4.90
C GLN A 4 -4.42 24.04 4.16
N VAL A 5 -5.52 23.48 4.69
CA VAL A 5 -6.88 23.63 4.15
C VAL A 5 -7.79 24.22 5.20
N ILE A 6 -8.40 25.38 4.92
CA ILE A 6 -9.30 26.06 5.86
C ILE A 6 -10.77 25.77 5.52
N ILE A 7 -11.57 25.39 6.50
CA ILE A 7 -13.03 25.21 6.36
C ILE A 7 -13.74 26.50 6.74
N ILE A 8 -14.48 27.09 5.80
CA ILE A 8 -15.22 28.34 5.97
C ILE A 8 -16.70 28.09 5.66
N GLY A 9 -17.59 28.78 6.36
CA GLY A 9 -19.01 28.75 6.10
C GLY A 9 -19.81 29.32 7.27
N ARG A 10 -21.08 29.64 7.02
CA ARG A 10 -21.97 30.13 8.07
C ARG A 10 -22.17 29.11 9.20
N PRO A 11 -22.70 29.50 10.37
CA PRO A 11 -23.04 28.55 11.42
C PRO A 11 -23.99 27.44 10.95
N ASN A 12 -23.86 26.26 11.57
CA ASN A 12 -24.74 25.09 11.37
C ASN A 12 -24.76 24.43 9.98
N VAL A 13 -23.87 24.80 9.06
CA VAL A 13 -23.71 24.09 7.75
C VAL A 13 -23.02 22.73 7.86
N GLY A 14 -22.46 22.40 9.03
CA GLY A 14 -21.76 21.13 9.28
C GLY A 14 -20.24 21.19 9.14
N LYS A 15 -19.61 22.36 9.32
CA LYS A 15 -18.14 22.55 9.32
C LYS A 15 -17.43 21.57 10.26
N SER A 16 -17.83 21.51 11.52
CA SER A 16 -17.20 20.64 12.51
C SER A 16 -17.47 19.15 12.26
N THR A 17 -18.61 18.80 11.65
CA THR A 17 -18.87 17.42 11.18
C THR A 17 -17.90 17.04 10.06
N LEU A 18 -17.65 17.94 9.12
CA LEU A 18 -16.67 17.74 8.04
C LEU A 18 -15.25 17.66 8.62
N PHE A 19 -14.85 18.59 9.48
CA PHE A 19 -13.56 18.57 10.19
C PHE A 19 -13.31 17.22 10.87
N ASN A 20 -14.23 16.77 11.72
CA ASN A 20 -14.08 15.51 12.45
C ASN A 20 -14.00 14.31 11.50
N ARG A 21 -14.69 14.35 10.35
CA ARG A 21 -14.59 13.30 9.34
C ARG A 21 -13.23 13.27 8.65
N LEU A 22 -12.68 14.45 8.33
CA LEU A 22 -11.38 14.59 7.65
C LEU A 22 -10.21 14.19 8.57
N VAL A 23 -10.31 14.49 9.87
CA VAL A 23 -9.32 14.12 10.88
C VAL A 23 -9.40 12.64 11.29
N GLY A 24 -10.58 12.02 11.19
CA GLY A 24 -10.80 10.62 11.56
C GLY A 24 -10.84 10.37 13.08
N LYS A 25 -10.97 9.10 13.49
CA LYS A 25 -11.18 8.70 14.91
C LYS A 25 -9.95 8.84 15.83
N LYS A 26 -8.78 9.25 15.32
CA LYS A 26 -7.63 9.57 16.16
C LYS A 26 -7.62 11.08 16.37
N LEU A 27 -8.13 11.51 17.53
CA LEU A 27 -7.77 12.82 18.10
C LEU A 27 -6.25 12.78 18.36
N ALA A 28 -5.45 13.09 17.33
CA ALA A 28 -4.07 13.50 17.53
C ALA A 28 -4.13 14.75 18.41
N LEU A 29 -3.32 14.73 19.48
CA LEU A 29 -3.22 15.80 20.47
C LEU A 29 -3.16 17.17 19.77
N VAL A 30 -4.03 18.06 20.23
CA VAL A 30 -3.92 19.50 19.95
C VAL A 30 -2.54 19.93 20.44
N ASP A 31 -1.71 20.44 19.53
CA ASP A 31 -0.40 20.97 19.90
C ASP A 31 -0.62 22.32 20.59
N ASP A 32 -0.67 22.30 21.92
CA ASP A 32 -0.73 23.48 22.77
C ASP A 32 0.67 24.12 22.84
N GLN A 33 1.16 24.67 21.72
CA GLN A 33 2.34 25.54 21.75
C GLN A 33 2.00 26.86 22.46
N PRO A 34 2.69 27.22 23.57
CA PRO A 34 2.41 28.45 24.29
C PRO A 34 2.85 29.66 23.45
N GLY A 35 1.90 30.35 22.80
CA GLY A 35 2.20 31.57 22.05
C GLY A 35 1.28 31.90 20.86
N VAL A 36 0.34 31.02 20.48
CA VAL A 36 -0.60 31.27 19.39
C VAL A 36 -2.03 31.47 19.92
N THR A 37 -2.68 32.53 19.47
CA THR A 37 -4.07 32.93 19.82
C THR A 37 -5.05 31.76 19.72
N ARG A 38 -5.92 31.67 20.72
CA ARG A 38 -6.63 30.46 21.19
C ARG A 38 -7.85 30.03 20.34
N ASP A 39 -7.93 30.38 19.05
CA ASP A 39 -9.19 30.39 18.28
C ASP A 39 -9.22 29.51 17.00
N ARG A 40 -8.18 28.71 16.71
CA ARG A 40 -8.12 27.85 15.50
C ARG A 40 -8.06 26.37 15.87
N ARG A 41 -9.09 25.59 15.53
CA ARG A 41 -9.04 24.14 15.69
C ARG A 41 -8.33 23.54 14.48
N MET A 42 -7.04 23.21 14.64
CA MET A 42 -6.23 22.55 13.63
C MET A 42 -6.23 21.04 13.86
N GLY A 43 -6.18 20.25 12.78
CA GLY A 43 -6.07 18.81 12.86
C GLY A 43 -5.35 18.23 11.64
N ASP A 44 -4.63 17.14 11.85
CA ASP A 44 -4.10 16.35 10.74
C ASP A 44 -5.24 15.58 10.09
N ALA A 45 -5.46 15.84 8.80
CA ALA A 45 -6.46 15.18 7.98
C ALA A 45 -5.82 14.28 6.93
N GLU A 46 -6.56 13.22 6.58
CA GLU A 46 -6.19 12.32 5.51
C GLU A 46 -7.42 12.02 4.65
N ILE A 47 -7.33 12.31 3.35
CA ILE A 47 -8.32 11.83 2.37
C ILE A 47 -7.59 10.97 1.35
N ALA A 48 -7.93 9.68 1.31
CA ALA A 48 -7.38 8.75 0.33
C ALA A 48 -5.84 8.80 0.22
N GLY A 49 -5.14 8.84 1.37
CA GLY A 49 -3.67 8.92 1.44
C GLY A 49 -3.08 10.32 1.27
N MET A 50 -3.84 11.31 0.78
CA MET A 50 -3.41 12.71 0.75
C MET A 50 -3.50 13.29 2.15
N GLN A 51 -2.34 13.60 2.74
CA GLN A 51 -2.22 14.21 4.06
C GLN A 51 -2.17 15.74 3.97
N PHE A 52 -2.93 16.40 4.82
CA PHE A 52 -2.95 17.86 4.92
C PHE A 52 -3.38 18.28 6.32
N THR A 53 -3.10 19.51 6.70
CA THR A 53 -3.61 20.10 7.94
C THR A 53 -4.92 20.80 7.64
N VAL A 54 -5.99 20.40 8.31
CA VAL A 54 -7.30 21.05 8.21
C VAL A 54 -7.51 22.00 9.37
N VAL A 55 -8.12 23.16 9.10
CA VAL A 55 -8.43 24.19 10.10
C VAL A 55 -9.92 24.48 10.10
N ASP A 56 -10.60 24.27 11.23
CA ASP A 56 -11.99 24.68 11.43
C ASP A 56 -12.02 26.10 12.03
N THR A 57 -12.77 26.99 11.38
CA THR A 57 -12.92 28.39 11.80
C THR A 57 -14.04 28.56 12.83
N ALA A 58 -14.70 27.49 13.27
CA ALA A 58 -15.80 27.53 14.24
C ALA A 58 -15.42 28.11 15.62
N GLY A 59 -14.13 28.14 15.99
CA GLY A 59 -13.65 28.71 17.27
C GLY A 59 -13.74 30.25 17.37
N TRP A 60 -14.08 30.95 16.30
CA TRP A 60 -14.27 32.41 16.28
C TRP A 60 -15.69 32.85 16.70
N GLU A 61 -16.57 31.91 17.04
CA GLU A 61 -17.99 32.16 17.28
C GLU A 61 -18.32 32.61 18.73
N ASP A 62 -17.39 32.48 19.68
CA ASP A 62 -17.63 32.73 21.11
C ASP A 62 -16.85 33.95 21.64
N GLU A 63 -17.24 35.20 21.28
CA GLU A 63 -17.03 36.38 22.16
C GLU A 63 -17.81 37.65 21.68
N ASP A 64 -18.77 38.02 22.54
CA ASP A 64 -19.59 39.25 22.74
C ASP A 64 -20.52 39.81 21.61
N PRO A 65 -21.83 40.06 21.89
CA PRO A 65 -22.84 40.42 20.90
C PRO A 65 -23.31 41.87 21.02
N GLU A 66 -23.08 42.72 20.01
CA GLU A 66 -23.85 43.98 19.92
C GLU A 66 -24.46 44.28 18.53
N THR A 67 -23.99 43.71 17.40
CA THR A 67 -24.74 43.83 16.13
C THR A 67 -24.52 42.67 15.13
N LEU A 68 -25.54 42.35 14.31
CA LEU A 68 -25.48 41.35 13.23
C LEU A 68 -24.37 41.64 12.19
N PRO A 69 -24.13 42.90 11.76
CA PRO A 69 -23.00 43.26 10.88
C PRO A 69 -21.61 43.06 11.51
N GLY A 70 -21.49 43.18 12.84
CA GLY A 70 -20.24 42.89 13.57
C GLY A 70 -19.89 41.40 13.54
N ARG A 71 -20.89 40.52 13.66
CA ARG A 71 -20.74 39.08 13.44
C ARG A 71 -20.32 38.76 12.00
N MET A 72 -20.88 39.48 11.02
CA MET A 72 -20.55 39.32 9.61
C MET A 72 -19.10 39.70 9.29
N ARG A 73 -18.59 40.84 9.80
CA ARG A 73 -17.18 41.23 9.63
C ARG A 73 -16.20 40.22 10.24
N LYS A 74 -16.41 39.78 11.49
CA LYS A 74 -15.54 38.77 12.13
C LYS A 74 -15.55 37.42 11.40
N GLN A 75 -16.68 37.01 10.82
CA GLN A 75 -16.79 35.76 10.05
C GLN A 75 -16.08 35.84 8.69
N THR A 76 -16.06 37.03 8.08
CA THR A 76 -15.35 37.32 6.83
C THR A 76 -13.86 37.60 7.04
N GLU A 77 -13.45 38.02 8.25
CA GLU A 77 -12.05 38.25 8.65
C GLU A 77 -11.29 36.97 9.04
N VAL A 78 -11.76 35.80 8.62
CA VAL A 78 -10.94 34.58 8.68
C VAL A 78 -9.72 34.78 7.80
N SER A 79 -8.55 35.00 8.42
CA SER A 79 -7.29 35.09 7.68
C SER A 79 -7.03 33.77 6.96
N LEU A 80 -7.09 33.82 5.63
CA LEU A 80 -6.66 32.76 4.70
C LEU A 80 -5.13 32.73 4.52
N GLU A 81 -4.39 33.53 5.29
CA GLU A 81 -2.94 33.57 5.21
C GLU A 81 -2.34 32.21 5.54
N GLY A 82 -1.47 31.72 4.66
CA GLY A 82 -0.82 30.41 4.78
C GLY A 82 -1.67 29.23 4.29
N ALA A 83 -2.93 29.42 3.93
CA ALA A 83 -3.77 28.38 3.37
C ALA A 83 -3.41 28.08 1.90
N ASP A 84 -3.33 26.81 1.56
CA ASP A 84 -3.14 26.35 0.18
C ASP A 84 -4.47 26.17 -0.55
N ALA A 85 -5.55 25.93 0.20
CA ALA A 85 -6.92 25.90 -0.31
C ALA A 85 -7.94 26.22 0.78
N ALA A 86 -9.14 26.63 0.39
CA ALA A 86 -10.28 26.83 1.27
C ALA A 86 -11.47 25.95 0.86
N LEU A 87 -12.17 25.37 1.83
CA LEU A 87 -13.44 24.68 1.66
C LEU A 87 -14.56 25.60 2.09
N PHE A 88 -15.34 26.12 1.14
CA PHE A 88 -16.53 26.89 1.47
C PHE A 88 -17.74 25.97 1.57
N VAL A 89 -18.24 25.78 2.79
CA VAL A 89 -19.30 24.83 3.11
C VAL A 89 -20.64 25.54 3.24
N ILE A 90 -21.63 25.08 2.47
CA ILE A 90 -23.03 25.50 2.57
C ILE A 90 -23.92 24.32 2.97
N ASP A 91 -25.14 24.61 3.41
CA ASP A 91 -26.16 23.59 3.70
C ASP A 91 -27.10 23.43 2.51
N ALA A 92 -26.97 22.32 1.77
CA ALA A 92 -27.76 22.03 0.59
C ALA A 92 -29.25 21.80 0.86
N ARG A 93 -29.64 21.50 2.12
CA ARG A 93 -31.06 21.33 2.47
C ARG A 93 -31.74 22.64 2.80
N ALA A 94 -30.99 23.55 3.41
CA ALA A 94 -31.49 24.87 3.77
C ALA A 94 -31.51 25.84 2.59
N GLY A 95 -30.73 25.55 1.53
CA GLY A 95 -30.54 26.46 0.41
C GLY A 95 -29.59 27.61 0.75
N LEU A 96 -29.41 28.50 -0.21
CA LEU A 96 -28.55 29.68 -0.06
C LEU A 96 -29.18 30.72 0.86
N THR A 97 -28.33 31.37 1.65
CA THR A 97 -28.70 32.50 2.49
C THR A 97 -27.93 33.75 2.07
N PRO A 98 -28.40 34.97 2.41
CA PRO A 98 -27.65 36.20 2.12
C PRO A 98 -26.21 36.18 2.67
N LEU A 99 -26.00 35.50 3.80
CA LEU A 99 -24.68 35.33 4.39
C LEU A 99 -23.77 34.44 3.52
N ASP A 100 -24.31 33.40 2.87
CA ASP A 100 -23.55 32.57 1.95
C ASP A 100 -23.13 33.37 0.70
N GLU A 101 -24.00 34.25 0.20
CA GLU A 101 -23.69 35.15 -0.93
C GLU A 101 -22.60 36.18 -0.58
N GLU A 102 -22.64 36.73 0.63
CA GLU A 102 -21.62 37.67 1.12
C GLU A 102 -20.27 36.99 1.31
N ILE A 103 -20.23 35.81 1.95
CA ILE A 103 -19.01 35.01 2.10
C ILE A 103 -18.46 34.64 0.72
N ALA A 104 -19.31 34.20 -0.21
CA ALA A 104 -18.89 33.89 -1.58
C ALA A 104 -18.30 35.11 -2.30
N ARG A 105 -18.90 36.30 -2.13
CA ARG A 105 -18.40 37.55 -2.72
C ARG A 105 -17.00 37.86 -2.23
N TRP A 106 -16.78 37.80 -0.92
CA TRP A 106 -15.47 38.02 -0.33
C TRP A 106 -14.44 36.96 -0.76
N LEU A 107 -14.83 35.67 -0.80
CA LEU A 107 -13.96 34.57 -1.22
C LEU A 107 -13.48 34.72 -2.67
N ARG A 108 -14.30 35.27 -3.57
CA ARG A 108 -13.90 35.53 -4.97
C ARG A 108 -12.80 36.59 -5.10
N GLU A 109 -12.62 37.44 -4.09
CA GLU A 109 -11.57 38.47 -4.07
C GLU A 109 -10.23 37.92 -3.54
N GLN A 110 -10.22 36.68 -3.03
CA GLN A 110 -9.04 36.06 -2.42
C GLN A 110 -8.18 35.35 -3.47
N GLN A 111 -6.87 35.29 -3.23
CA GLN A 111 -5.93 34.55 -4.09
C GLN A 111 -5.91 33.04 -3.79
N VAL A 112 -6.44 32.62 -2.63
CA VAL A 112 -6.48 31.22 -2.22
C VAL A 112 -7.56 30.48 -3.01
N PRO A 113 -7.25 29.32 -3.63
CA PRO A 113 -8.24 28.52 -4.34
C PRO A 113 -9.37 28.05 -3.41
N VAL A 114 -10.61 28.18 -3.89
CA VAL A 114 -11.82 27.84 -3.11
C VAL A 114 -12.53 26.65 -3.74
N VAL A 115 -12.83 25.63 -2.95
CA VAL A 115 -13.70 24.51 -3.31
C VAL A 115 -15.05 24.70 -2.62
N LEU A 116 -16.11 24.84 -3.42
CA LEU A 116 -17.47 24.94 -2.92
C LEU A 116 -18.00 23.54 -2.54
N VAL A 117 -18.47 23.39 -1.31
CA VAL A 117 -18.98 22.13 -0.75
C VAL A 117 -20.42 22.32 -0.33
N ALA A 118 -21.33 21.68 -1.07
CA ALA A 118 -22.75 21.60 -0.73
C ALA A 118 -22.97 20.42 0.22
N ASN A 119 -22.89 20.69 1.54
CA ASN A 119 -23.02 19.66 2.57
C ASN A 119 -24.49 19.33 2.86
N LYS A 120 -24.74 18.18 3.51
CA LYS A 120 -26.07 17.61 3.78
C LYS A 120 -26.85 17.26 2.50
N ALA A 121 -26.13 16.99 1.41
CA ALA A 121 -26.71 16.71 0.10
C ALA A 121 -27.32 15.30 -0.03
N GLU A 122 -27.47 14.55 1.05
CA GLU A 122 -28.09 13.23 1.01
C GLU A 122 -29.60 13.30 0.66
N GLY A 123 -30.03 12.41 -0.24
CA GLY A 123 -31.41 12.30 -0.70
C GLY A 123 -31.85 13.40 -1.67
N ARG A 124 -33.14 13.38 -2.06
CA ARG A 124 -33.71 14.33 -3.05
C ARG A 124 -33.76 15.78 -2.55
N ALA A 125 -33.75 15.99 -1.23
CA ALA A 125 -33.86 17.32 -0.63
C ALA A 125 -32.61 18.19 -0.85
N GLY A 126 -31.43 17.57 -1.06
CA GLY A 126 -30.18 18.31 -1.27
C GLY A 126 -29.92 18.72 -2.73
N GLU A 127 -30.57 18.07 -3.70
CA GLU A 127 -30.31 18.28 -5.14
C GLU A 127 -30.62 19.72 -5.57
N ALA A 128 -31.70 20.31 -5.05
CA ALA A 128 -32.07 21.69 -5.33
C ALA A 128 -31.03 22.69 -4.80
N GLY A 129 -30.54 22.51 -3.57
CA GLY A 129 -29.52 23.41 -3.00
C GLY A 129 -28.16 23.27 -3.66
N VAL A 130 -27.80 22.08 -4.15
CA VAL A 130 -26.59 21.90 -4.98
C VAL A 130 -26.72 22.71 -6.27
N LEU A 131 -27.86 22.64 -6.97
CA LEU A 131 -28.10 23.40 -8.19
C LEU A 131 -28.11 24.91 -7.94
N GLU A 132 -28.74 25.34 -6.85
CA GLU A 132 -28.79 26.75 -6.45
C GLU A 132 -27.39 27.31 -6.19
N SER A 133 -26.50 26.52 -5.60
CA SER A 133 -25.14 26.93 -5.24
C SER A 133 -24.23 27.33 -6.41
N TYR A 134 -24.54 26.92 -7.64
CA TYR A 134 -23.85 27.40 -8.84
C TYR A 134 -23.94 28.93 -8.98
N SER A 135 -25.02 29.55 -8.48
CA SER A 135 -25.19 31.01 -8.52
C SER A 135 -24.12 31.77 -7.72
N LEU A 136 -23.42 31.10 -6.80
CA LEU A 136 -22.30 31.66 -6.05
C LEU A 136 -21.04 31.87 -6.90
N GLY A 137 -20.96 31.32 -8.11
CA GLY A 137 -19.88 31.58 -9.05
C GLY A 137 -18.50 31.12 -8.58
N LEU A 138 -18.43 30.04 -7.80
CA LEU A 138 -17.21 29.44 -7.24
C LEU A 138 -16.85 28.09 -7.90
N GLY A 139 -17.28 27.89 -9.16
CA GLY A 139 -17.09 26.65 -9.89
C GLY A 139 -18.12 25.58 -9.57
N ASP A 140 -17.77 24.31 -9.86
CA ASP A 140 -18.68 23.17 -9.68
C ASP A 140 -18.78 22.77 -8.20
N PRO A 141 -19.97 22.84 -7.57
CA PRO A 141 -20.16 22.48 -6.17
C PRO A 141 -20.01 20.98 -5.96
N ILE A 142 -19.26 20.60 -4.92
CA ILE A 142 -19.14 19.22 -4.46
C ILE A 142 -20.33 18.88 -3.56
N ALA A 143 -21.25 18.06 -4.07
CA ALA A 143 -22.33 17.48 -3.28
C ALA A 143 -21.74 16.48 -2.26
N LEU A 144 -21.91 16.77 -0.97
CA LEU A 144 -21.25 16.04 0.10
C LEU A 144 -22.23 15.77 1.27
N SER A 145 -22.04 14.64 1.94
CA SER A 145 -22.66 14.37 3.24
C SER A 145 -21.57 14.09 4.26
N ALA A 146 -21.23 15.09 5.08
CA ALA A 146 -20.22 14.93 6.13
C ALA A 146 -20.68 13.94 7.22
N GLU A 147 -21.97 13.73 7.39
CA GLU A 147 -22.48 12.76 8.36
C GLU A 147 -22.37 11.32 7.86
N HIS A 148 -22.63 11.08 6.58
CA HIS A 148 -22.64 9.73 6.00
C HIS A 148 -21.36 9.37 5.21
N GLY A 149 -20.53 10.36 4.87
CA GLY A 149 -19.28 10.18 4.11
C GLY A 149 -19.45 10.13 2.60
N GLU A 150 -20.62 10.50 2.09
CA GLU A 150 -20.89 10.61 0.66
C GLU A 150 -20.17 11.85 0.09
N GLY A 151 -19.69 11.78 -1.15
CA GLY A 151 -19.01 12.91 -1.80
C GLY A 151 -17.56 13.16 -1.36
N VAL A 152 -17.02 12.46 -0.36
CA VAL A 152 -15.62 12.61 0.09
C VAL A 152 -14.61 12.28 -1.02
N ALA A 153 -14.94 11.33 -1.90
CA ALA A 153 -14.12 11.01 -3.06
C ALA A 153 -14.13 12.12 -4.12
N ASP A 154 -15.25 12.84 -4.25
CA ASP A 154 -15.35 14.00 -5.15
C ASP A 154 -14.60 15.21 -4.55
N LEU A 155 -14.64 15.38 -3.23
CA LEU A 155 -13.82 16.35 -2.50
C LEU A 155 -12.30 16.11 -2.69
N PHE A 156 -11.86 14.84 -2.66
CA PHE A 156 -10.48 14.49 -2.99
C PHE A 156 -10.12 14.95 -4.41
N GLY A 157 -10.95 14.63 -5.40
CA GLY A 157 -10.70 15.00 -6.80
C GLY A 157 -10.62 16.52 -7.02
N ALA A 158 -11.37 17.30 -6.23
CA ALA A 158 -11.32 18.76 -6.28
C ALA A 158 -10.09 19.35 -5.57
N LEU A 159 -9.66 18.76 -4.45
CA LEU A 159 -8.49 19.23 -3.69
C LEU A 159 -7.17 18.78 -4.31
N TRP A 160 -7.14 17.61 -4.94
CA TRP A 160 -5.92 17.01 -5.47
C TRP A 160 -5.12 17.94 -6.41
N PRO A 161 -5.74 18.59 -7.42
CA PRO A 161 -5.04 19.52 -8.30
C PRO A 161 -4.48 20.75 -7.57
N LEU A 162 -5.05 21.11 -6.41
CA LEU A 162 -4.71 22.30 -5.66
C LEU A 162 -3.55 22.06 -4.68
N ILE A 163 -3.60 20.95 -3.94
CA ILE A 163 -2.66 20.70 -2.83
C ILE A 163 -1.89 19.38 -2.95
N GLY A 164 -2.22 18.51 -3.91
CA GLY A 164 -1.67 17.15 -4.02
C GLY A 164 -0.15 17.13 -4.13
N ALA A 165 0.42 17.96 -5.01
CA ALA A 165 1.87 18.04 -5.18
C ALA A 165 2.61 18.47 -3.89
N LYS A 166 2.01 19.37 -3.10
CA LYS A 166 2.55 19.81 -1.81
C LYS A 166 2.39 18.73 -0.73
N ALA A 167 1.27 18.00 -0.74
CA ALA A 167 1.04 16.85 0.12
C ALA A 167 2.08 15.75 -0.14
N ASP A 168 2.35 15.41 -1.40
CA ASP A 168 3.36 14.42 -1.78
C ASP A 168 4.77 14.84 -1.37
N ALA A 169 5.12 16.11 -1.60
CA ALA A 169 6.43 16.62 -1.22
C ALA A 169 6.62 16.56 0.30
N ALA A 170 5.56 16.81 1.06
CA ALA A 170 5.58 16.67 2.51
C ALA A 170 5.68 15.20 2.95
N GLU A 171 4.97 14.28 2.29
CA GLU A 171 5.06 12.83 2.54
C GLU A 171 6.46 12.30 2.21
N ALA A 172 7.00 12.60 1.03
CA ALA A 172 8.33 12.17 0.61
C ALA A 172 9.44 12.76 1.51
N ALA A 173 9.30 14.01 1.97
CA ALA A 173 10.23 14.58 2.93
C ALA A 173 10.13 13.90 4.31
N ALA A 174 8.93 13.54 4.75
CA ALA A 174 8.72 12.77 5.97
C ALA A 174 9.26 11.34 5.85
N GLU A 175 9.12 10.69 4.69
CA GLU A 175 9.73 9.40 4.38
C GLU A 175 11.26 9.48 4.37
N PHE A 176 11.84 10.53 3.77
CA PHE A 176 13.29 10.74 3.77
C PHE A 176 13.83 10.94 5.19
N ALA A 177 13.17 11.77 6.00
CA ALA A 177 13.50 11.93 7.42
C ALA A 177 13.31 10.63 8.22
N ALA A 178 12.24 9.87 7.95
CA ALA A 178 12.00 8.56 8.57
C ALA A 178 12.96 7.46 8.07
N SER A 179 13.57 7.62 6.90
CA SER A 179 14.58 6.71 6.38
C SER A 179 15.94 6.88 7.05
N GLU A 180 16.23 8.07 7.61
CA GLU A 180 17.40 8.28 8.47
C GLU A 180 17.20 7.72 9.90
N GLU A 181 15.95 7.55 10.38
CA GLU A 181 15.69 7.15 11.78
C GLU A 181 14.75 5.95 12.05
N GLY A 182 14.02 5.35 11.08
CA GLY A 182 12.97 4.38 11.47
C GLY A 182 12.27 3.45 10.49
N ASP A 183 12.54 3.42 9.17
CA ASP A 183 11.80 2.52 8.25
C ASP A 183 12.65 1.83 7.16
N ALA A 184 13.98 1.71 7.37
CA ALA A 184 14.72 0.63 6.73
C ALA A 184 14.06 -0.70 7.13
N VAL A 185 14.08 -1.72 6.27
CA VAL A 185 13.51 -3.04 6.56
C VAL A 185 14.20 -3.64 7.80
N SER A 186 13.70 -3.26 8.99
CA SER A 186 14.44 -3.35 10.23
C SER A 186 14.43 -4.78 10.73
N GLY A 187 15.64 -5.31 10.96
CA GLY A 187 15.87 -6.67 11.40
C GLY A 187 16.23 -7.65 10.28
N PRO A 188 16.65 -8.86 10.68
CA PRO A 188 17.22 -9.85 9.77
C PRO A 188 16.25 -10.26 8.67
N LEU A 189 16.76 -10.50 7.46
CA LEU A 189 16.01 -11.13 6.37
C LEU A 189 15.50 -12.50 6.85
N LYS A 190 14.18 -12.70 6.92
CA LYS A 190 13.60 -13.99 7.28
C LYS A 190 13.51 -14.88 6.05
N LEU A 191 14.48 -15.76 5.87
CA LEU A 191 14.63 -16.63 4.72
C LEU A 191 14.16 -18.05 5.05
N ALA A 192 13.37 -18.69 4.18
CA ALA A 192 13.11 -20.13 4.25
C ALA A 192 13.57 -20.85 2.99
N ILE A 193 14.06 -22.07 3.13
CA ILE A 193 14.45 -22.94 2.01
C ILE A 193 13.49 -24.13 1.96
N VAL A 194 12.68 -24.20 0.91
CA VAL A 194 11.68 -25.25 0.69
C VAL A 194 11.99 -26.03 -0.58
N GLY A 195 11.29 -27.13 -0.81
CA GLY A 195 11.46 -27.97 -2.01
C GLY A 195 11.26 -29.44 -1.70
N ARG A 196 11.30 -30.29 -2.72
CA ARG A 196 11.12 -31.75 -2.58
C ARG A 196 12.20 -32.40 -1.71
N PRO A 197 11.96 -33.62 -1.19
CA PRO A 197 13.02 -34.44 -0.61
C PRO A 197 14.21 -34.57 -1.58
N ASN A 198 15.43 -34.67 -1.05
CA ASN A 198 16.67 -34.91 -1.82
C ASN A 198 17.11 -33.82 -2.83
N ALA A 199 16.39 -32.69 -2.93
CA ALA A 199 16.79 -31.50 -3.70
C ALA A 199 18.10 -30.84 -3.19
N GLY A 200 18.61 -31.27 -2.02
CA GLY A 200 19.87 -30.79 -1.44
C GLY A 200 19.72 -29.64 -0.43
N LYS A 201 18.53 -29.43 0.14
CA LYS A 201 18.25 -28.39 1.14
C LYS A 201 19.23 -28.38 2.31
N SER A 202 19.46 -29.55 2.94
CA SER A 202 20.35 -29.64 4.10
C SER A 202 21.81 -29.37 3.72
N THR A 203 22.26 -29.78 2.54
CA THR A 203 23.59 -29.45 2.03
C THR A 203 23.73 -27.95 1.81
N LEU A 204 22.71 -27.31 1.23
CA LEU A 204 22.67 -25.87 1.00
C LEU A 204 22.76 -25.08 2.30
N ILE A 205 21.90 -25.40 3.27
CA ILE A 205 21.88 -24.73 4.57
C ILE A 205 23.24 -24.86 5.29
N ASN A 206 23.80 -26.07 5.31
CA ASN A 206 25.11 -26.28 5.95
C ASN A 206 26.23 -25.50 5.27
N ARG A 207 26.16 -25.32 3.95
CA ARG A 207 27.12 -24.51 3.21
C ARG A 207 27.00 -23.04 3.57
N LEU A 208 25.79 -22.50 3.51
CA LEU A 208 25.49 -21.10 3.89
C LEU A 208 25.94 -20.80 5.32
N LEU A 209 25.67 -21.71 6.26
CA LEU A 209 26.10 -21.58 7.66
C LEU A 209 27.59 -21.91 7.89
N GLY A 210 28.34 -22.33 6.88
CA GLY A 210 29.73 -22.77 6.99
C GLY A 210 30.75 -21.77 6.42
N GLU A 211 30.34 -20.95 5.44
CA GLU A 211 31.23 -19.94 4.81
C GLU A 211 31.32 -18.64 5.62
N ASP A 212 30.26 -18.21 6.32
CA ASP A 212 30.18 -16.87 6.94
C ASP A 212 29.92 -16.87 8.46
N ARG A 213 30.51 -17.81 9.23
CA ARG A 213 30.19 -17.89 10.67
C ARG A 213 30.74 -16.72 11.50
N LEU A 214 29.84 -15.80 11.83
CA LEU A 214 29.71 -15.18 13.16
C LEU A 214 28.32 -15.54 13.72
N LEU A 215 28.25 -16.64 14.48
CA LEU A 215 27.01 -17.05 15.15
C LEU A 215 26.75 -16.10 16.32
N THR A 216 25.78 -15.20 16.18
CA THR A 216 25.24 -14.43 17.30
C THR A 216 24.15 -15.27 17.96
N GLY A 217 24.32 -15.64 19.23
CA GLY A 217 23.27 -16.32 19.98
C GLY A 217 23.31 -15.94 21.45
N PRO A 218 22.18 -15.51 22.06
CA PRO A 218 22.02 -15.57 23.50
C PRO A 218 21.62 -16.98 23.93
N GLU A 219 21.94 -17.25 25.19
CA GLU A 219 21.85 -18.52 25.90
C GLU A 219 20.44 -19.14 25.96
N ALA A 220 20.42 -20.42 26.34
CA ALA A 220 19.26 -21.28 26.47
C ALA A 220 18.03 -20.65 27.15
N GLY A 221 16.84 -20.79 26.54
CA GLY A 221 15.58 -20.37 27.17
C GLY A 221 14.33 -20.42 26.27
N ILE A 222 13.82 -21.62 26.01
CA ILE A 222 12.42 -22.01 25.72
C ILE A 222 11.41 -20.93 25.24
N THR A 223 10.88 -21.10 24.02
CA THR A 223 9.43 -21.28 23.77
C THR A 223 9.20 -22.09 22.49
N ARG A 224 8.12 -22.89 22.51
CA ARG A 224 7.72 -23.92 21.55
C ARG A 224 7.58 -23.41 20.10
N ASP A 225 8.07 -24.22 19.15
CA ASP A 225 7.73 -24.24 17.72
C ASP A 225 8.38 -23.22 16.76
N SER A 226 9.71 -23.23 16.65
CA SER A 226 10.50 -23.30 15.40
C SER A 226 11.96 -22.90 15.69
N ILE A 227 12.93 -23.68 15.20
CA ILE A 227 14.36 -23.39 15.41
C ILE A 227 14.81 -22.44 14.28
N ALA A 228 14.77 -21.15 14.56
CA ALA A 228 15.38 -20.12 13.74
C ALA A 228 16.90 -20.11 13.96
N VAL A 229 17.68 -19.89 12.91
CA VAL A 229 19.13 -19.72 13.00
C VAL A 229 19.48 -18.34 12.46
N ASP A 230 20.04 -17.50 13.32
CA ASP A 230 20.53 -16.18 12.93
C ASP A 230 21.99 -16.29 12.50
N TRP A 231 22.32 -15.66 11.37
CA TRP A 231 23.70 -15.52 10.92
C TRP A 231 23.86 -14.22 10.12
N GLN A 232 25.12 -13.81 9.95
CA GLN A 232 25.48 -12.63 9.16
C GLN A 232 26.09 -13.08 7.85
N TRP A 233 25.62 -12.52 6.74
CA TRP A 233 26.22 -12.71 5.42
C TRP A 233 26.93 -11.42 5.03
N THR A 234 28.16 -11.53 4.53
CA THR A 234 28.90 -10.38 4.01
C THR A 234 28.88 -10.45 2.49
N ASP A 235 28.30 -9.45 1.85
CA ASP A 235 28.25 -9.39 0.39
C ASP A 235 29.68 -9.27 -0.16
N PRO A 236 30.18 -10.27 -0.94
CA PRO A 236 31.55 -10.26 -1.42
C PRO A 236 31.85 -9.16 -2.45
N LYS A 237 30.82 -8.54 -3.06
CA LYS A 237 30.99 -7.45 -4.03
C LYS A 237 31.01 -6.08 -3.37
N THR A 238 30.22 -5.86 -2.30
CA THR A 238 30.11 -4.55 -1.63
C THR A 238 30.87 -4.48 -0.31
N GLY A 239 31.17 -5.63 0.32
CA GLY A 239 31.74 -5.72 1.66
C GLY A 239 30.74 -5.43 2.79
N GLU A 240 29.45 -5.25 2.47
CA GLU A 240 28.41 -4.95 3.45
C GLU A 240 27.95 -6.22 4.17
N THR A 241 27.90 -6.19 5.50
CA THR A 241 27.39 -7.28 6.33
C THR A 241 25.90 -7.08 6.60
N ARG A 242 25.08 -8.11 6.31
CA ARG A 242 23.62 -8.09 6.50
C ARG A 242 23.17 -9.30 7.30
N ASP A 243 22.18 -9.09 8.18
CA ASP A 243 21.66 -10.16 9.03
C ASP A 243 20.60 -11.00 8.30
N ILE A 244 20.68 -12.32 8.46
CA ILE A 244 19.73 -13.29 7.92
C ILE A 244 19.26 -14.22 9.04
N ARG A 245 17.96 -14.47 9.08
CA ARG A 245 17.30 -15.44 9.95
C ARG A 245 16.74 -16.58 9.11
N LEU A 246 17.31 -17.78 9.27
CA LEU A 246 16.82 -18.97 8.59
C LEU A 246 15.60 -19.48 9.35
N ILE A 247 14.44 -19.45 8.72
CA ILE A 247 13.22 -20.02 9.23
C ILE A 247 13.17 -21.51 8.86
N ASP A 248 12.87 -22.33 9.87
CA ASP A 248 12.65 -23.77 9.77
C ASP A 248 13.88 -24.65 9.48
N THR A 249 14.70 -24.87 10.52
CA THR A 249 15.71 -25.95 10.53
C THR A 249 15.23 -27.24 11.20
N ALA A 250 13.94 -27.38 11.52
CA ALA A 250 13.40 -28.53 12.25
C ALA A 250 13.62 -29.86 11.48
N GLY A 251 13.60 -29.79 10.15
CA GLY A 251 13.94 -30.91 9.27
C GLY A 251 15.41 -31.35 9.31
N MET A 252 16.32 -30.54 9.87
CA MET A 252 17.76 -30.86 9.94
C MET A 252 18.16 -31.52 11.26
N ARG A 253 17.66 -31.06 12.42
CA ARG A 253 18.02 -31.68 13.71
C ARG A 253 17.40 -33.07 13.90
N LYS A 254 16.22 -33.34 13.35
CA LYS A 254 15.60 -34.68 13.42
C LYS A 254 16.32 -35.75 12.59
N LYS A 255 17.15 -35.38 11.61
CA LYS A 255 17.82 -36.34 10.73
C LYS A 255 19.07 -37.02 11.30
N ARG A 256 19.52 -36.66 12.52
CA ARG A 256 20.61 -37.41 13.16
C ARG A 256 20.14 -38.72 13.79
N ASN A 257 18.84 -38.86 14.07
CA ASN A 257 18.21 -40.08 14.58
C ASN A 257 16.80 -40.19 14.00
N VAL A 258 16.58 -41.09 13.03
CA VAL A 258 15.38 -41.91 12.82
C VAL A 258 15.31 -42.33 11.34
N VAL A 259 15.38 -43.64 11.16
CA VAL A 259 15.19 -44.39 9.92
C VAL A 259 13.74 -44.25 9.44
N GLU A 260 13.59 -44.01 8.14
CA GLU A 260 12.44 -44.30 7.26
C GLU A 260 11.06 -44.53 7.92
N LYS A 261 10.30 -43.45 8.17
CA LYS A 261 8.81 -43.43 8.18
C LYS A 261 8.29 -42.02 8.48
N LEU A 262 8.44 -41.06 7.58
CA LEU A 262 8.01 -39.67 7.85
C LEU A 262 7.78 -38.83 6.57
N GLU A 263 6.98 -39.33 5.62
CA GLU A 263 6.66 -38.57 4.40
C GLU A 263 5.49 -37.60 4.58
N LYS A 264 4.53 -37.91 5.48
CA LYS A 264 3.32 -37.08 5.72
C LYS A 264 3.52 -35.85 6.62
N LEU A 265 4.65 -35.72 7.31
CA LEU A 265 4.95 -34.55 8.15
C LEU A 265 5.77 -33.48 7.42
N SER A 266 6.31 -33.78 6.23
CA SER A 266 7.17 -32.85 5.48
C SER A 266 6.42 -31.64 4.87
N VAL A 267 5.12 -31.75 4.63
CA VAL A 267 4.29 -30.66 4.06
C VAL A 267 3.85 -29.66 5.13
N ALA A 268 3.52 -30.15 6.34
CA ALA A 268 3.12 -29.29 7.45
C ALA A 268 4.29 -28.43 7.97
N ASP A 269 5.50 -28.99 7.96
CA ASP A 269 6.72 -28.24 8.31
C ASP A 269 7.06 -27.17 7.26
N ALA A 270 6.97 -27.52 5.97
CA ALA A 270 7.14 -26.54 4.88
C ALA A 270 6.14 -25.37 4.95
N ARG A 271 4.89 -25.64 5.34
CA ARG A 271 3.88 -24.59 5.51
C ARG A 271 4.24 -23.63 6.64
N ARG A 272 4.64 -24.16 7.81
CA ARG A 272 5.07 -23.33 8.94
C ARG A 272 6.28 -22.47 8.58
N ALA A 273 7.22 -23.00 7.80
CA ALA A 273 8.37 -22.24 7.32
C ALA A 273 7.95 -21.02 6.51
N VAL A 274 6.98 -21.20 5.60
CA VAL A 274 6.45 -20.16 4.73
C VAL A 274 5.70 -19.09 5.54
N ASP A 275 4.92 -19.49 6.55
CA ASP A 275 4.13 -18.57 7.38
C ASP A 275 4.99 -17.51 8.11
N PHE A 276 6.24 -17.83 8.44
CA PHE A 276 7.15 -16.92 9.14
C PHE A 276 8.25 -16.32 8.26
N ALA A 277 8.41 -16.81 7.02
CA ALA A 277 9.37 -16.28 6.08
C ALA A 277 8.88 -14.97 5.45
N GLU A 278 9.82 -14.12 5.04
CA GLU A 278 9.57 -12.99 4.14
C GLU A 278 9.89 -13.42 2.71
N VAL A 279 11.02 -14.12 2.54
CA VAL A 279 11.49 -14.66 1.27
C VAL A 279 11.62 -16.18 1.38
N VAL A 280 11.11 -16.88 0.38
CA VAL A 280 11.15 -18.34 0.29
C VAL A 280 11.93 -18.74 -0.96
N VAL A 281 12.97 -19.54 -0.78
CA VAL A 281 13.75 -20.16 -1.86
C VAL A 281 13.22 -21.56 -2.10
N LEU A 282 12.59 -21.77 -3.25
CA LEU A 282 12.22 -23.10 -3.74
C LEU A 282 13.44 -23.76 -4.42
N LEU A 283 13.96 -24.81 -3.80
CA LEU A 283 15.11 -25.55 -4.28
C LEU A 283 14.68 -26.70 -5.20
N LEU A 284 15.13 -26.67 -6.44
CA LEU A 284 14.94 -27.71 -7.45
C LEU A 284 16.21 -28.55 -7.62
N ASP A 285 16.06 -29.79 -8.05
CA ASP A 285 17.19 -30.67 -8.38
C ASP A 285 17.46 -30.63 -9.89
N ALA A 286 18.66 -30.19 -10.31
CA ALA A 286 19.03 -30.15 -11.73
C ALA A 286 18.94 -31.53 -12.42
N THR A 287 19.07 -32.64 -11.69
CA THR A 287 19.01 -33.97 -12.29
C THR A 287 17.58 -34.50 -12.48
N GLN A 288 16.59 -33.86 -11.86
CA GLN A 288 15.18 -34.28 -11.93
C GLN A 288 14.29 -33.26 -12.63
N GLY A 289 14.76 -32.02 -12.79
CA GLY A 289 13.98 -30.94 -13.38
C GLY A 289 12.81 -30.49 -12.50
N LEU A 290 11.84 -29.80 -13.11
CA LEU A 290 10.66 -29.27 -12.45
C LEU A 290 9.54 -30.32 -12.41
N GLU A 291 9.04 -30.65 -11.22
CA GLU A 291 7.91 -31.56 -11.05
C GLU A 291 6.64 -30.85 -10.57
N HIS A 292 5.50 -31.55 -10.67
CA HIS A 292 4.20 -31.03 -10.27
C HIS A 292 4.12 -30.64 -8.79
N GLN A 293 4.85 -31.34 -7.90
CA GLN A 293 4.91 -30.99 -6.49
C GLN A 293 5.67 -29.68 -6.25
N ASP A 294 6.67 -29.35 -7.08
CA ASP A 294 7.39 -28.08 -6.97
C ASP A 294 6.46 -26.90 -7.28
N LEU A 295 5.64 -27.01 -8.32
CA LEU A 295 4.61 -26.02 -8.64
C LEU A 295 3.58 -25.86 -7.52
N LYS A 296 3.17 -26.95 -6.86
CA LYS A 296 2.26 -26.87 -5.70
C LYS A 296 2.88 -26.10 -4.53
N ILE A 297 4.16 -26.33 -4.25
CA ILE A 297 4.88 -25.60 -3.20
C ILE A 297 4.99 -24.12 -3.58
N ALA A 298 5.36 -23.80 -4.83
CA ALA A 298 5.41 -22.43 -5.32
C ALA A 298 4.07 -21.71 -5.19
N SER A 299 2.96 -22.32 -5.63
CA SER A 299 1.63 -21.73 -5.51
C SER A 299 1.24 -21.46 -4.06
N MET A 300 1.53 -22.38 -3.14
CA MET A 300 1.27 -22.20 -1.70
C MET A 300 2.01 -20.98 -1.14
N VAL A 301 3.27 -20.77 -1.53
CA VAL A 301 4.09 -19.62 -1.12
C VAL A 301 3.47 -18.30 -1.61
N LEU A 302 3.05 -18.26 -2.87
CA LEU A 302 2.45 -17.08 -3.49
C LEU A 302 1.07 -16.75 -2.92
N GLU A 303 0.25 -17.77 -2.66
CA GLU A 303 -1.06 -17.63 -2.02
C GLU A 303 -0.94 -17.03 -0.61
N GLU A 304 0.02 -17.51 0.17
CA GLU A 304 0.37 -16.95 1.49
C GLU A 304 0.92 -15.51 1.38
N GLY A 305 1.37 -15.09 0.19
CA GLY A 305 1.79 -13.74 -0.10
C GLY A 305 3.25 -13.47 0.22
N ARG A 306 4.10 -14.50 0.22
CA ARG A 306 5.56 -14.36 0.44
C ARG A 306 6.29 -14.12 -0.86
N ALA A 307 7.47 -13.49 -0.78
CA ALA A 307 8.36 -13.37 -1.92
C ALA A 307 8.92 -14.76 -2.26
N LEU A 308 8.83 -15.16 -3.53
CA LEU A 308 9.28 -16.46 -4.01
C LEU A 308 10.50 -16.28 -4.90
N MET A 309 11.52 -17.12 -4.68
CA MET A 309 12.66 -17.28 -5.56
C MET A 309 12.87 -18.76 -5.85
N VAL A 310 13.50 -19.08 -6.97
CA VAL A 310 13.79 -20.46 -7.36
C VAL A 310 15.28 -20.65 -7.53
N ALA A 311 15.81 -21.74 -6.97
CA ALA A 311 17.21 -22.12 -7.11
C ALA A 311 17.31 -23.56 -7.63
N ILE A 312 17.95 -23.74 -8.78
CA ILE A 312 18.25 -25.05 -9.36
C ILE A 312 19.58 -25.52 -8.81
N ASN A 313 19.54 -26.46 -7.87
CA ASN A 313 20.70 -27.00 -7.19
C ASN A 313 21.38 -28.12 -7.99
N LYS A 314 22.60 -28.49 -7.58
CA LYS A 314 23.45 -29.50 -8.23
C LYS A 314 23.84 -29.10 -9.65
N TRP A 315 23.96 -27.80 -9.90
CA TRP A 315 24.33 -27.29 -11.22
C TRP A 315 25.76 -27.70 -11.65
N ASP A 316 26.61 -28.11 -10.69
CA ASP A 316 27.94 -28.69 -10.96
C ASP A 316 27.89 -30.01 -11.74
N ILE A 317 26.76 -30.71 -11.72
CA ILE A 317 26.54 -31.96 -12.46
C ILE A 317 25.41 -31.84 -13.50
N ALA A 318 24.85 -30.64 -13.70
CA ALA A 318 23.88 -30.40 -14.76
C ALA A 318 24.56 -30.65 -16.12
N GLY A 319 24.07 -31.62 -16.89
CA GLY A 319 24.62 -32.00 -18.20
C GLY A 319 25.66 -33.12 -18.21
N THR A 320 26.08 -33.67 -17.06
CA THR A 320 26.95 -34.88 -17.03
C THR A 320 26.16 -36.18 -16.95
N VAL A 321 24.88 -36.11 -16.54
CA VAL A 321 24.00 -37.28 -16.38
C VAL A 321 22.74 -37.07 -17.23
N GLY A 322 22.70 -37.72 -18.41
CA GLY A 322 21.48 -38.03 -19.17
C GLY A 322 20.50 -36.89 -19.49
N THR A 323 20.92 -35.64 -19.36
CA THR A 323 20.08 -34.44 -19.51
C THR A 323 20.60 -33.58 -20.64
N ASP A 324 19.67 -33.00 -21.41
CA ASP A 324 19.92 -32.01 -22.44
C ASP A 324 20.85 -30.88 -21.97
N ASP A 325 21.42 -30.13 -22.93
CA ASP A 325 22.16 -28.88 -22.74
C ASP A 325 21.66 -28.09 -21.50
N PRO A 326 22.52 -27.79 -20.50
CA PRO A 326 22.14 -27.07 -19.29
C PRO A 326 21.35 -25.78 -19.56
N SER A 327 21.62 -25.12 -20.68
CA SER A 327 20.89 -23.93 -21.13
C SER A 327 19.43 -24.23 -21.44
N LYS A 328 19.15 -25.37 -22.08
CA LYS A 328 17.78 -25.83 -22.37
C LYS A 328 17.04 -26.18 -21.09
N LEU A 329 17.69 -26.85 -20.13
CA LEU A 329 17.08 -27.15 -18.83
C LEU A 329 16.67 -25.87 -18.10
N PHE A 330 17.58 -24.90 -18.01
CA PHE A 330 17.31 -23.63 -17.33
C PHE A 330 16.14 -22.87 -17.98
N ASN A 331 16.16 -22.75 -19.31
CA ASN A 331 15.11 -22.04 -20.05
C ASN A 331 13.77 -22.79 -20.02
N GLY A 332 13.78 -24.13 -20.05
CA GLY A 332 12.59 -24.95 -19.91
C GLY A 332 11.92 -24.78 -18.55
N ILE A 333 12.72 -24.76 -17.47
CA ILE A 333 12.22 -24.48 -16.11
C ILE A 333 11.64 -23.06 -16.03
N ARG A 334 12.32 -22.05 -16.58
CA ARG A 334 11.82 -20.67 -16.62
C ARG A 334 10.46 -20.58 -17.30
N HIS A 335 10.33 -21.17 -18.49
CA HIS A 335 9.08 -21.19 -19.23
C HIS A 335 7.95 -21.86 -18.45
N ALA A 336 8.23 -23.03 -17.87
CA ALA A 336 7.23 -23.76 -17.09
C ALA A 336 6.79 -23.01 -15.82
N LEU A 337 7.68 -22.25 -15.18
CA LEU A 337 7.34 -21.38 -14.05
C LEU A 337 6.46 -20.20 -14.50
N ASP A 338 6.81 -19.53 -15.59
CA ASP A 338 6.02 -18.40 -16.12
C ASP A 338 4.62 -18.83 -16.60
N GLU A 339 4.48 -20.05 -17.15
CA GLU A 339 3.18 -20.63 -17.50
C GLU A 339 2.38 -21.12 -16.28
N GLY A 340 3.06 -21.78 -15.34
CA GLY A 340 2.43 -22.43 -14.19
C GLY A 340 2.02 -21.47 -13.07
N LEU A 341 2.66 -20.30 -12.96
CA LEU A 341 2.50 -19.38 -11.83
C LEU A 341 1.93 -18.03 -12.25
N ALA A 342 0.69 -18.00 -12.75
CA ALA A 342 0.04 -16.79 -13.28
C ALA A 342 0.03 -15.55 -12.33
N GLN A 343 0.20 -15.75 -11.02
CA GLN A 343 0.25 -14.67 -10.02
C GLN A 343 1.55 -13.86 -10.07
N VAL A 344 2.65 -14.44 -10.55
CA VAL A 344 3.98 -13.81 -10.65
C VAL A 344 4.57 -14.06 -12.05
N ARG A 345 5.54 -13.27 -12.48
CA ARG A 345 6.19 -13.36 -13.81
C ARG A 345 7.63 -12.95 -13.60
N GLY A 346 8.55 -13.63 -14.28
CA GLY A 346 9.96 -13.30 -14.12
C GLY A 346 10.47 -13.56 -12.70
N LEU A 347 9.99 -14.63 -12.07
CA LEU A 347 10.52 -15.08 -10.77
C LEU A 347 12.05 -15.21 -10.86
N PRO A 348 12.79 -14.68 -9.88
CA PRO A 348 14.24 -14.86 -9.83
C PRO A 348 14.60 -16.34 -9.81
N LEU A 349 15.41 -16.76 -10.79
CA LEU A 349 15.81 -18.15 -11.01
C LEU A 349 17.33 -18.22 -11.06
N PHE A 350 17.91 -18.99 -10.14
CA PHE A 350 19.36 -19.12 -9.97
C PHE A 350 19.83 -20.53 -10.25
N ALA A 351 20.98 -20.67 -10.90
CA ALA A 351 21.71 -21.92 -11.00
C ALA A 351 22.73 -21.97 -9.85
N VAL A 352 22.58 -22.91 -8.92
CA VAL A 352 23.41 -23.00 -7.72
C VAL A 352 24.03 -24.38 -7.53
N SER A 353 25.13 -24.44 -6.78
CA SER A 353 25.65 -25.69 -6.26
C SER A 353 25.93 -25.56 -4.77
N ALA A 354 25.10 -26.21 -3.97
CA ALA A 354 25.32 -26.33 -2.52
C ALA A 354 26.65 -27.02 -2.17
N LYS A 355 27.20 -27.82 -3.10
CA LYS A 355 28.48 -28.54 -2.90
C LYS A 355 29.68 -27.62 -3.08
N THR A 356 29.65 -26.77 -4.11
CA THR A 356 30.80 -25.91 -4.46
C THR A 356 30.68 -24.48 -3.96
N GLY A 357 29.48 -24.04 -3.54
CA GLY A 357 29.19 -22.64 -3.17
C GLY A 357 28.84 -21.75 -4.37
N LYS A 358 28.97 -22.25 -5.60
CA LYS A 358 28.72 -21.45 -6.81
C LYS A 358 27.27 -20.96 -6.86
N GLY A 359 27.10 -19.65 -7.06
CA GLY A 359 25.80 -18.98 -7.23
C GLY A 359 25.06 -18.63 -5.94
N LEU A 360 25.62 -18.94 -4.77
CA LEU A 360 24.94 -18.69 -3.49
C LEU A 360 24.90 -17.19 -3.13
N ASP A 361 25.98 -16.45 -3.35
CA ASP A 361 26.02 -15.00 -3.05
C ASP A 361 25.06 -14.19 -3.93
N ASP A 362 24.97 -14.53 -5.23
CA ASP A 362 24.03 -13.88 -6.13
C ASP A 362 22.57 -14.18 -5.74
N MET A 363 22.30 -15.41 -5.27
CA MET A 363 20.99 -15.79 -4.74
C MET A 363 20.65 -15.03 -3.45
N LEU A 364 21.59 -14.89 -2.52
CA LEU A 364 21.37 -14.15 -1.27
C LEU A 364 21.16 -12.66 -1.52
N ARG A 365 21.96 -12.04 -2.39
CA ARG A 365 21.78 -10.64 -2.81
C ARG A 365 20.37 -10.40 -3.35
N ALA A 366 19.93 -11.25 -4.28
CA ALA A 366 18.60 -11.14 -4.85
C ALA A 366 17.49 -11.39 -3.81
N ALA A 367 17.76 -12.13 -2.73
CA ALA A 367 16.82 -12.30 -1.63
C ALA A 367 16.61 -10.99 -0.84
N PHE A 368 17.64 -10.15 -0.71
CA PHE A 368 17.47 -8.79 -0.17
C PHE A 368 16.71 -7.89 -1.14
N GLU A 369 17.07 -7.89 -2.42
CA GLU A 369 16.41 -7.06 -3.45
C GLU A 369 14.92 -7.39 -3.59
N ILE A 370 14.55 -8.68 -3.59
CA ILE A 370 13.14 -9.09 -3.65
C ILE A 370 12.37 -8.74 -2.37
N ARG A 371 13.03 -8.76 -1.19
CA ARG A 371 12.44 -8.32 0.08
C ARG A 371 12.13 -6.82 0.05
N GLU A 372 13.01 -6.02 -0.55
CA GLU A 372 12.79 -4.58 -0.75
C GLU A 372 11.58 -4.35 -1.67
N SER A 373 11.53 -4.99 -2.84
CA SER A 373 10.35 -4.92 -3.73
C SER A 373 9.08 -5.38 -3.03
N TRP A 374 9.14 -6.48 -2.27
CA TRP A 374 8.03 -7.02 -1.49
C TRP A 374 7.61 -6.13 -0.32
N SER A 375 8.41 -5.16 0.11
CA SER A 375 8.08 -4.25 1.21
C SER A 375 7.90 -2.80 0.77
N ARG A 376 8.03 -2.53 -0.53
CA ARG A 376 7.97 -1.18 -1.10
C ARG A 376 6.59 -0.54 -0.93
N ARG A 377 6.59 0.70 -0.46
CA ARG A 377 5.45 1.63 -0.51
C ARG A 377 5.57 2.52 -1.75
N VAL A 378 4.46 2.71 -2.44
CA VAL A 378 4.31 3.65 -3.55
C VAL A 378 3.52 4.85 -3.05
N PRO A 379 4.04 6.07 -3.19
CA PRO A 379 3.31 7.28 -2.83
C PRO A 379 1.97 7.38 -3.56
N THR A 380 0.94 7.87 -2.87
CA THR A 380 -0.44 7.81 -3.38
C THR A 380 -0.62 8.62 -4.67
N ALA A 381 0.12 9.72 -4.86
CA ALA A 381 0.18 10.42 -6.14
C ALA A 381 0.73 9.61 -7.29
N ALA A 382 1.92 9.04 -7.10
CA ALA A 382 2.58 8.30 -8.15
C ALA A 382 1.69 7.13 -8.59
N LEU A 383 1.02 6.51 -7.62
CA LEU A 383 0.03 5.48 -7.83
C LEU A 383 -1.22 5.98 -8.57
N ASN A 384 -1.81 7.13 -8.20
CA ASN A 384 -3.00 7.65 -8.89
C ASN A 384 -2.68 8.24 -10.27
N ARG A 385 -1.53 8.89 -10.46
CA ARG A 385 -1.05 9.33 -11.79
C ARG A 385 -0.92 8.13 -12.73
N TRP A 386 -0.23 7.08 -12.28
CA TRP A 386 -0.16 5.83 -13.04
C TRP A 386 -1.54 5.25 -13.32
N PHE A 387 -2.46 5.31 -12.35
CA PHE A 387 -3.81 4.78 -12.51
C PHE A 387 -4.60 5.55 -13.55
N ASP A 388 -4.55 6.88 -13.54
CA ASP A 388 -5.20 7.73 -14.53
C ASP A 388 -4.64 7.44 -15.93
N ASP A 389 -3.32 7.35 -16.08
CA ASP A 389 -2.67 6.97 -17.35
C ASP A 389 -3.15 5.60 -17.85
N ALA A 390 -3.31 4.62 -16.94
CA ALA A 390 -3.81 3.29 -17.27
C ALA A 390 -5.30 3.32 -17.68
N LEU A 391 -6.13 4.12 -17.01
CA LEU A 391 -7.54 4.29 -17.37
C LEU A 391 -7.71 5.01 -18.72
N GLU A 392 -6.84 5.95 -19.04
CA GLU A 392 -6.85 6.65 -20.34
C GLU A 392 -6.43 5.71 -21.47
N ALA A 393 -5.34 4.96 -21.28
CA ALA A 393 -4.83 4.02 -22.26
C ALA A 393 -5.81 2.86 -22.55
N ASN A 394 -6.56 2.41 -21.54
CA ASN A 394 -7.54 1.35 -21.67
C ASN A 394 -8.79 1.65 -20.83
N PRO A 395 -9.77 2.40 -21.37
CA PRO A 395 -10.97 2.79 -20.63
C PRO A 395 -11.78 1.59 -20.12
N PRO A 396 -12.37 1.68 -18.90
CA PRO A 396 -13.18 0.60 -18.36
C PRO A 396 -14.43 0.38 -19.22
N PRO A 397 -14.86 -0.89 -19.41
CA PRO A 397 -16.03 -1.20 -20.22
C PRO A 397 -17.31 -0.63 -19.60
N ALA A 398 -18.35 -0.47 -20.42
CA ALA A 398 -19.69 -0.03 -19.99
C ALA A 398 -20.74 -1.14 -20.22
N PRO A 399 -20.77 -2.19 -19.38
CA PRO A 399 -21.74 -3.27 -19.56
C PRO A 399 -23.16 -2.74 -19.44
N LYS A 400 -24.03 -3.11 -20.39
CA LYS A 400 -25.46 -2.71 -20.42
C LYS A 400 -25.67 -1.18 -20.39
N GLY A 401 -24.75 -0.41 -20.98
CA GLY A 401 -24.82 1.06 -21.04
C GLY A 401 -24.52 1.77 -19.70
N LYS A 402 -24.20 1.02 -18.63
CA LYS A 402 -23.84 1.60 -17.33
C LYS A 402 -22.33 1.75 -17.25
N ARG A 403 -21.85 2.99 -17.21
CA ARG A 403 -20.42 3.29 -17.05
C ARG A 403 -19.94 2.88 -15.65
N ILE A 404 -18.91 2.05 -15.60
CA ILE A 404 -18.13 1.76 -14.38
C ILE A 404 -17.25 2.98 -14.14
N LYS A 405 -17.22 3.49 -12.91
CA LYS A 405 -16.35 4.61 -12.54
C LYS A 405 -15.30 4.11 -11.57
N LEU A 406 -14.09 3.92 -12.06
CA LEU A 406 -12.89 3.76 -11.26
C LEU A 406 -12.42 5.17 -10.90
N ARG A 407 -12.32 5.50 -9.61
CA ARG A 407 -12.10 6.87 -9.14
C ARG A 407 -10.67 7.12 -8.71
N TYR A 408 -10.14 6.24 -7.86
CA TYR A 408 -8.78 6.36 -7.34
C TYR A 408 -8.30 5.00 -6.79
N ILE A 409 -7.01 4.92 -6.51
CA ILE A 409 -6.35 3.75 -5.96
C ILE A 409 -5.40 4.16 -4.81
N THR A 410 -5.24 3.29 -3.82
CA THR A 410 -4.28 3.51 -2.71
C THR A 410 -3.62 2.20 -2.29
N GLN A 411 -2.40 2.27 -1.75
CA GLN A 411 -1.70 1.13 -1.18
C GLN A 411 -1.96 1.03 0.33
N VAL A 412 -2.76 0.04 0.74
CA VAL A 412 -3.17 -0.19 2.14
C VAL A 412 -2.22 -1.11 2.92
N GLY A 413 -1.26 -1.73 2.24
CA GLY A 413 -0.26 -2.56 2.89
C GLY A 413 0.91 -2.88 1.97
N THR A 414 2.06 -3.20 2.57
CA THR A 414 3.29 -3.46 1.83
C THR A 414 3.67 -4.93 1.79
N ARG A 415 3.31 -5.76 2.78
CA ARG A 415 3.83 -7.13 2.94
C ARG A 415 2.70 -8.19 2.98
N PRO A 416 2.23 -8.73 1.83
CA PRO A 416 2.56 -8.32 0.45
C PRO A 416 1.94 -6.97 0.06
N PRO A 417 2.34 -6.40 -1.09
CA PRO A 417 1.75 -5.16 -1.62
C PRO A 417 0.24 -5.33 -1.83
N ARG A 418 -0.54 -4.55 -1.08
CA ARG A 418 -2.00 -4.55 -1.09
C ARG A 418 -2.52 -3.20 -1.56
N PHE A 419 -3.28 -3.22 -2.63
CA PHE A 419 -3.90 -2.05 -3.23
C PHE A 419 -5.42 -2.13 -3.11
N VAL A 420 -6.05 -0.98 -2.93
CA VAL A 420 -7.51 -0.86 -2.96
C VAL A 420 -7.89 0.16 -4.03
N VAL A 421 -8.71 -0.28 -4.97
CA VAL A 421 -9.32 0.58 -5.99
C VAL A 421 -10.72 0.95 -5.53
N PHE A 422 -11.02 2.25 -5.52
CA PHE A 422 -12.31 2.79 -5.15
C PHE A 422 -13.07 3.27 -6.37
N GLY A 423 -14.39 3.10 -6.35
CA GLY A 423 -15.21 3.46 -7.49
C GLY A 423 -16.67 3.05 -7.33
N SER A 424 -17.45 3.19 -8.39
CA SER A 424 -18.86 2.81 -8.42
C SER A 424 -19.11 1.72 -9.46
N ARG A 425 -19.99 0.77 -9.14
CA ARG A 425 -20.35 -0.37 -10.00
C ARG A 425 -19.15 -1.30 -10.29
N LEU A 426 -18.26 -1.44 -9.32
CA LEU A 426 -17.06 -2.27 -9.45
C LEU A 426 -17.40 -3.76 -9.51
N ASP A 427 -18.57 -4.16 -9.01
CA ASP A 427 -19.15 -5.50 -9.16
C ASP A 427 -19.40 -5.90 -10.63
N MET A 428 -19.47 -4.92 -11.53
CA MET A 428 -19.63 -5.15 -12.96
C MET A 428 -18.29 -5.18 -13.72
N LEU A 429 -17.15 -5.00 -13.03
CA LEU A 429 -15.84 -4.95 -13.65
C LEU A 429 -15.42 -6.36 -14.11
N PRO A 430 -15.10 -6.57 -15.40
CA PRO A 430 -14.65 -7.88 -15.86
C PRO A 430 -13.31 -8.26 -15.24
N THR A 431 -13.12 -9.54 -14.92
CA THR A 431 -11.85 -10.09 -14.40
C THR A 431 -10.67 -9.82 -15.33
N SER A 432 -10.90 -9.70 -16.65
CA SER A 432 -9.87 -9.32 -17.61
C SER A 432 -9.32 -7.91 -17.35
N TYR A 433 -10.18 -6.98 -16.93
CA TYR A 433 -9.80 -5.62 -16.60
C TYR A 433 -9.08 -5.55 -15.24
N GLU A 434 -9.52 -6.35 -14.27
CA GLU A 434 -8.77 -6.52 -13.01
C GLU A 434 -7.35 -7.03 -13.27
N ARG A 435 -7.19 -8.04 -14.15
CA ARG A 435 -5.87 -8.54 -14.55
C ARG A 435 -5.04 -7.48 -15.26
N TYR A 436 -5.67 -6.64 -16.10
CA TYR A 436 -5.00 -5.51 -16.74
C TYR A 436 -4.40 -4.56 -15.68
N LEU A 437 -5.19 -4.15 -14.68
CA LEU A 437 -4.70 -3.29 -13.59
C LEU A 437 -3.60 -3.96 -12.77
N ILE A 438 -3.78 -5.22 -12.38
CA ILE A 438 -2.76 -5.99 -11.62
C ILE A 438 -1.44 -6.06 -12.39
N ASN A 439 -1.48 -6.39 -13.68
CA ASN A 439 -0.28 -6.48 -14.51
C ASN A 439 0.38 -5.11 -14.72
N GLY A 440 -0.42 -4.05 -14.85
CA GLY A 440 0.08 -2.67 -14.95
C GLY A 440 0.78 -2.21 -13.68
N ILE A 441 0.22 -2.51 -12.49
CA ILE A 441 0.86 -2.27 -11.18
C ILE A 441 2.21 -2.99 -11.12
N ARG A 442 2.22 -4.28 -11.48
CA ARG A 442 3.42 -5.12 -11.39
C ARG A 442 4.56 -4.57 -12.24
N LYS A 443 4.28 -4.30 -13.52
CA LYS A 443 5.27 -3.83 -14.48
C LYS A 443 5.75 -2.39 -14.22
N SER A 444 4.82 -1.49 -13.92
CA SER A 444 5.13 -0.04 -13.89
C SER A 444 5.66 0.42 -12.54
N LEU A 445 5.30 -0.29 -11.47
CA LEU A 445 5.65 0.08 -10.08
C LEU A 445 6.72 -0.84 -9.48
N GLY A 446 7.27 -1.78 -10.26
CA GLY A 446 8.40 -2.62 -9.86
C GLY A 446 8.04 -3.76 -8.91
N PHE A 447 6.88 -4.39 -9.12
CA PHE A 447 6.40 -5.55 -8.35
C PHE A 447 6.30 -6.82 -9.21
N ASP A 448 7.09 -6.92 -10.29
CA ASP A 448 7.05 -8.06 -11.21
C ASP A 448 7.28 -9.40 -10.52
N ALA A 449 8.27 -9.46 -9.62
CA ALA A 449 8.73 -10.68 -8.95
C ALA A 449 7.97 -11.02 -7.66
N VAL A 450 6.97 -10.23 -7.24
CA VAL A 450 6.28 -10.40 -5.94
C VAL A 450 4.77 -10.50 -6.11
N PRO A 451 4.06 -11.23 -5.21
CA PRO A 451 2.61 -11.30 -5.28
C PRO A 451 1.98 -9.95 -4.93
N VAL A 452 1.08 -9.47 -5.80
CA VAL A 452 0.32 -8.22 -5.61
C VAL A 452 -1.15 -8.56 -5.36
N ARG A 453 -1.76 -7.93 -4.35
CA ARG A 453 -3.18 -8.08 -4.06
C ARG A 453 -3.92 -6.79 -4.36
N VAL A 454 -4.97 -6.87 -5.17
CA VAL A 454 -5.86 -5.73 -5.47
C VAL A 454 -7.25 -6.06 -4.96
N THR A 455 -7.87 -5.13 -4.25
CA THR A 455 -9.27 -5.24 -3.80
C THR A 455 -10.08 -4.09 -4.35
N LEU A 456 -11.29 -4.37 -4.82
CA LEU A 456 -12.23 -3.36 -5.28
C LEU A 456 -13.17 -2.98 -4.14
N LYS A 457 -13.36 -1.68 -3.89
CA LYS A 457 -14.34 -1.17 -2.92
C LYS A 457 -15.31 -0.19 -3.57
N SER A 458 -16.60 -0.52 -3.48
CA SER A 458 -17.68 0.40 -3.79
C SER A 458 -18.23 1.04 -2.52
N PRO A 459 -18.70 2.31 -2.57
CA PRO A 459 -19.51 2.88 -1.49
C PRO A 459 -20.68 1.95 -1.17
N LYS A 460 -20.98 1.75 0.12
CA LYS A 460 -22.20 1.02 0.51
C LYS A 460 -23.39 1.76 -0.08
N ASN A 461 -24.22 1.08 -0.86
CA ASN A 461 -25.47 1.65 -1.36
C ASN A 461 -26.45 1.77 -0.19
N PRO A 462 -26.80 2.97 0.27
CA PRO A 462 -27.68 3.15 1.43
C PRO A 462 -29.13 2.68 1.19
N PHE A 463 -29.48 2.34 -0.05
CA PHE A 463 -30.84 1.87 -0.43
C PHE A 463 -30.94 0.36 -0.67
N LYS A 464 -29.88 -0.41 -0.40
CA LYS A 464 -29.92 -1.86 -0.53
C LYS A 464 -30.43 -2.43 0.80
N ASN A 465 -31.72 -2.75 0.87
CA ASN A 465 -32.26 -3.56 1.96
C ASN A 465 -31.59 -4.95 1.87
N ASP A 466 -30.99 -5.39 2.98
CA ASP A 466 -30.42 -6.74 3.14
C ASP A 466 -31.48 -7.83 3.03
#